data_AF-A0A9K3E996-F1
#
_entry.id   AF-A0A9K3E996-F1
#
_cell.length_a   1.000
_cell.length_b   1.000
_cell.length_c   1.000
_cell.angle_alpha   90.00
_cell.angle_beta   90.00
_cell.angle_gamma   90.00
#
_symmetry.space_group_name_H-M   'P 1'
#
loop_
_entity.id
_entity.type
_entity.pdbx_description
1 polymer ?
#
loop_
_entity_poly.entity_id
_entity_poly.type
_entity_poly.pdbx_seq_one_letter_code
_entity_poly.pdbx_strand_id
1 'polypeptide(L)'
;MQSLYDQLLADHLCLVKDKAELERARDRVVESHQSVVSDMKDMLYRYDGDMIELYRLVSEVFLIKQWFLTEGVAWVVKLVHQSPELEKVVADLVNSVNAVGVNDGINQGFQAVKSSAKTIGEILGYDEGAKDALDAVIKAFDNFHISVLDKVTELVNEPLSVIKEKSRLPIVKED
;
A
#
# COMPACT_ATOMS: atom_id res chain seq x y z
N MET A 1 -0.49 -90.02 -30.69
CA MET A 1 -0.41 -89.78 -29.23
C MET A 1 0.76 -88.88 -28.89
N GLN A 2 2.00 -89.23 -29.26
CA GLN A 2 3.19 -88.42 -28.93
C GLN A 2 3.18 -87.01 -29.57
N SER A 3 2.85 -86.90 -30.85
CA SER A 3 2.77 -85.59 -31.54
C SER A 3 1.74 -84.62 -30.96
N LEU A 4 0.61 -85.14 -30.44
CA LEU A 4 -0.42 -84.34 -29.76
C LEU A 4 0.07 -83.82 -28.39
N TYR A 5 0.84 -84.65 -27.68
CA TYR A 5 1.45 -84.26 -26.41
C TYR A 5 2.54 -83.20 -26.61
N ASP A 6 3.38 -83.36 -27.62
CA ASP A 6 4.43 -82.39 -27.96
C ASP A 6 3.84 -81.04 -28.39
N GLN A 7 2.74 -81.06 -29.15
CA GLN A 7 2.01 -79.83 -29.52
C GLN A 7 1.40 -79.15 -28.29
N LEU A 8 0.75 -79.89 -27.40
CA LEU A 8 0.16 -79.34 -26.18
C LEU A 8 1.23 -78.73 -25.26
N LEU A 9 2.41 -79.35 -25.17
CA LEU A 9 3.54 -78.82 -24.40
C LEU A 9 4.07 -77.53 -25.02
N ALA A 10 4.19 -77.46 -26.35
CA ALA A 10 4.60 -76.26 -27.06
C ALA A 10 3.61 -75.10 -26.85
N ASP A 11 2.31 -75.38 -26.96
CA ASP A 11 1.25 -74.39 -26.72
C ASP A 11 1.26 -73.91 -25.27
N HIS A 12 1.46 -74.82 -24.30
CA HIS A 12 1.58 -74.47 -22.89
C HIS A 12 2.77 -73.55 -22.63
N LEU A 13 3.95 -73.86 -23.19
CA LEU A 13 5.15 -73.02 -23.05
C LEU A 13 4.94 -71.63 -23.70
N CYS A 14 4.24 -71.56 -24.84
CA CYS A 14 3.89 -70.29 -25.48
C CYS A 14 2.97 -69.45 -24.58
N LEU A 15 1.90 -70.04 -24.04
CA LEU A 15 0.98 -69.35 -23.13
C LEU A 15 1.65 -68.86 -21.84
N VAL A 16 2.59 -69.63 -21.28
CA VAL A 16 3.38 -69.20 -20.11
C VAL A 16 4.25 -68.00 -20.45
N LYS A 17 4.89 -68.01 -21.63
CA LYS A 17 5.69 -66.88 -22.10
C LYS A 17 4.83 -65.63 -22.32
N ASP A 18 3.71 -65.76 -23.03
CA ASP A 18 2.79 -64.66 -23.32
C ASP A 18 2.21 -64.07 -22.03
N LYS A 19 1.84 -64.93 -21.06
CA LYS A 19 1.42 -64.50 -19.73
C LYS A 19 2.51 -63.67 -19.04
N ALA A 20 3.77 -64.14 -19.05
CA ALA A 20 4.86 -63.41 -18.42
C ALA A 20 5.15 -62.07 -19.13
N GLU A 21 4.98 -62.00 -20.45
CA GLU A 21 5.08 -60.74 -21.20
C GLU A 21 3.96 -59.76 -20.85
N LEU A 22 2.72 -60.25 -20.73
CA LEU A 22 1.58 -59.45 -20.29
C LEU A 22 1.74 -58.95 -18.85
N GLU A 23 2.24 -59.79 -17.93
CA GLU A 23 2.51 -59.38 -16.55
C GLU A 23 3.57 -58.27 -16.49
N ARG A 24 4.67 -58.42 -17.24
CA ARG A 24 5.69 -57.34 -17.34
C ARG A 24 5.13 -56.08 -17.98
N ALA A 25 4.27 -56.20 -18.99
CA ALA A 25 3.65 -55.05 -19.63
C ALA A 25 2.70 -54.31 -18.67
N ARG A 26 1.88 -55.06 -17.91
CA ARG A 26 1.04 -54.53 -16.84
C ARG A 26 1.88 -53.81 -15.80
N ASP A 27 2.95 -54.44 -15.32
CA ASP A 27 3.77 -53.87 -14.24
C ASP A 27 4.40 -52.54 -14.66
N ARG A 28 4.93 -52.46 -15.89
CA ARG A 28 5.42 -51.19 -16.46
C ARG A 28 4.33 -50.11 -16.51
N VAL A 29 3.12 -50.48 -16.89
CA VAL A 29 1.99 -49.53 -16.94
C VAL A 29 1.60 -49.09 -15.53
N VAL A 30 1.54 -50.02 -14.57
CA VAL A 30 1.23 -49.72 -13.16
C VAL A 30 2.28 -48.79 -12.56
N GLU A 31 3.57 -49.06 -12.75
CA GLU A 31 4.67 -48.20 -12.29
C GLU A 31 4.58 -46.80 -12.91
N SER A 32 4.32 -46.72 -14.21
CA SER A 32 4.14 -45.43 -14.89
C SER A 32 2.95 -44.64 -14.32
N HIS A 33 1.81 -45.29 -14.08
CA HIS A 33 0.65 -44.62 -13.49
C HIS A 33 0.92 -44.20 -12.04
N GLN A 34 1.62 -45.02 -11.25
CA GLN A 34 2.01 -44.68 -9.88
C GLN A 34 2.90 -43.44 -9.85
N SER A 35 3.87 -43.33 -10.78
CA SER A 35 4.71 -42.14 -10.92
C SER A 35 3.87 -40.90 -11.21
N VAL A 36 3.00 -40.96 -12.21
CA VAL A 36 2.14 -39.82 -12.60
C VAL A 36 1.22 -39.39 -11.44
N VAL A 37 0.64 -40.37 -10.72
CA VAL A 37 -0.20 -40.08 -9.54
C VAL A 37 0.62 -39.44 -8.42
N SER A 38 1.87 -39.85 -8.22
CA SER A 38 2.77 -39.22 -7.24
C SER A 38 3.06 -37.77 -7.63
N ASP A 39 3.43 -37.52 -8.89
CA ASP A 39 3.73 -36.18 -9.39
C ASP A 39 2.51 -35.24 -9.25
N MET A 40 1.32 -35.75 -9.56
CA MET A 40 0.07 -35.01 -9.39
C MET A 40 -0.23 -34.68 -7.92
N LYS A 41 0.03 -35.60 -6.99
CA LYS A 41 -0.11 -35.33 -5.55
C LYS A 41 0.84 -34.25 -5.09
N ASP A 42 2.11 -34.30 -5.50
CA ASP A 42 3.10 -33.29 -5.16
C ASP A 42 2.72 -31.91 -5.71
N MET A 43 2.18 -31.85 -6.92
CA MET A 43 1.62 -30.60 -7.47
C MET A 43 0.45 -30.09 -6.62
N LEU A 44 -0.50 -30.95 -6.25
CA LEU A 44 -1.64 -30.55 -5.42
C LEU A 44 -1.20 -30.01 -4.06
N TYR A 45 -0.22 -30.63 -3.40
CA TYR A 45 0.31 -30.13 -2.13
C TYR A 45 0.99 -28.76 -2.27
N ARG A 46 1.73 -28.53 -3.37
CA ARG A 46 2.31 -27.21 -3.65
C ARG A 46 1.22 -26.16 -3.87
N TYR A 47 0.22 -26.45 -4.68
CA TYR A 47 -0.88 -25.53 -4.94
C TYR A 47 -1.69 -25.20 -3.67
N ASP A 48 -1.92 -26.18 -2.80
CA ASP A 48 -2.61 -25.94 -1.52
C ASP A 48 -1.82 -24.99 -0.61
N GLY A 49 -0.49 -25.20 -0.53
CA GLY A 49 0.42 -24.29 0.18
C GLY A 49 0.42 -22.87 -0.38
N ASP A 50 0.52 -22.73 -1.71
CA ASP A 50 0.50 -21.43 -2.39
C ASP A 50 -0.85 -20.72 -2.18
N MET A 51 -1.97 -21.45 -2.22
CA MET A 51 -3.30 -20.91 -1.98
C MET A 51 -3.48 -20.40 -0.55
N ILE A 52 -2.94 -21.12 0.45
CA ILE A 52 -2.96 -20.67 1.85
C ILE A 52 -2.20 -19.35 2.00
N GLU A 53 -1.01 -19.25 1.39
CA GLU A 53 -0.19 -18.03 1.47
C GLU A 53 -0.84 -16.85 0.73
N LEU A 54 -1.40 -17.09 -0.46
CA LEU A 54 -2.16 -16.07 -1.19
C LEU A 54 -3.37 -15.59 -0.40
N TYR A 55 -4.12 -16.51 0.23
CA TYR A 55 -5.26 -16.14 1.07
C TYR A 55 -4.83 -15.29 2.27
N ARG A 56 -3.69 -15.63 2.90
CA ARG A 56 -3.08 -14.84 3.98
C ARG A 56 -2.77 -13.42 3.52
N LEU A 57 -2.08 -13.27 2.39
CA LEU A 57 -1.70 -11.97 1.81
C LEU A 57 -2.94 -11.13 1.45
N VAL A 58 -3.94 -11.73 0.79
CA VAL A 58 -5.18 -11.03 0.42
C VAL A 58 -5.94 -10.58 1.67
N SER A 59 -6.01 -11.42 2.70
CA SER A 59 -6.66 -11.09 3.97
C SER A 59 -5.96 -9.91 4.66
N GLU A 60 -4.62 -9.89 4.66
CA GLU A 60 -3.83 -8.80 5.21
C GLU A 60 -4.07 -7.48 4.47
N VAL A 61 -4.05 -7.49 3.13
CA VAL A 61 -4.37 -6.32 2.30
C VAL A 61 -5.79 -5.81 2.56
N PHE A 62 -6.76 -6.71 2.68
CA PHE A 62 -8.15 -6.33 2.98
C PHE A 62 -8.25 -5.63 4.34
N LEU A 63 -7.59 -6.17 5.37
CA LEU A 63 -7.58 -5.57 6.71
C LEU A 63 -6.87 -4.21 6.71
N ILE A 64 -5.75 -4.06 5.99
CA ILE A 64 -5.05 -2.77 5.83
C ILE A 64 -5.96 -1.76 5.16
N LYS A 65 -6.62 -2.13 4.06
CA LYS A 65 -7.58 -1.26 3.36
C LYS A 65 -8.72 -0.83 4.28
N GLN A 66 -9.32 -1.77 5.01
CA GLN A 66 -10.41 -1.47 5.93
C GLN A 66 -9.94 -0.48 7.00
N TRP A 67 -8.80 -0.75 7.64
CA TRP A 67 -8.27 0.14 8.66
C TRP A 67 -7.91 1.52 8.11
N PHE A 68 -7.32 1.60 6.91
CA PHE A 68 -6.99 2.87 6.28
C PHE A 68 -8.23 3.73 6.07
N LEU A 69 -9.32 3.13 5.58
CA LEU A 69 -10.59 3.82 5.32
C LEU A 69 -11.34 4.24 6.59
N THR A 70 -11.16 3.54 7.72
CA THR A 70 -11.87 3.84 8.97
C THR A 70 -11.07 4.74 9.93
N GLU A 71 -9.76 4.50 10.04
CA GLU A 71 -8.89 5.11 11.05
C GLU A 71 -7.66 5.77 10.44
N GLY A 72 -7.07 5.17 9.39
CA GLY A 72 -5.81 5.63 8.82
C GLY A 72 -5.87 7.05 8.24
N VAL A 73 -6.96 7.42 7.55
CA VAL A 73 -7.14 8.79 7.05
C VAL A 73 -7.15 9.81 8.19
N ALA A 74 -7.87 9.52 9.28
CA ALA A 74 -7.91 10.41 10.44
C ALA A 74 -6.53 10.54 11.09
N TRP A 75 -5.75 9.45 11.13
CA TRP A 75 -4.38 9.46 11.61
C TRP A 75 -3.45 10.31 10.73
N VAL A 76 -3.52 10.17 9.40
CA VAL A 76 -2.74 11.00 8.46
C VAL A 76 -3.12 12.48 8.58
N VAL A 77 -4.42 12.79 8.70
CA VAL A 77 -4.87 14.17 8.92
C VAL A 77 -4.32 14.72 10.24
N LYS A 78 -4.35 13.93 11.32
CA LYS A 78 -3.78 14.32 12.61
C LYS A 78 -2.27 14.57 12.52
N LEU A 79 -1.55 13.72 11.79
CA LEU A 79 -0.12 13.87 11.52
C LEU A 79 0.20 15.20 10.83
N VAL A 80 -0.54 15.52 9.77
CA VAL A 80 -0.38 16.80 9.05
C VAL A 80 -0.67 18.00 9.96
N HIS A 81 -1.73 17.94 10.77
CA HIS A 81 -2.09 19.04 11.68
C HIS A 81 -1.10 19.23 12.83
N GLN A 82 -0.41 18.17 13.25
CA GLN A 82 0.59 18.22 14.32
C GLN A 82 2.00 18.53 13.81
N SER A 83 2.16 18.73 12.50
CA SER A 83 3.45 19.03 11.88
C SER A 83 3.86 20.48 12.21
N PRO A 84 5.01 20.71 12.88
CA PRO A 84 5.51 22.06 13.17
C PRO A 84 5.71 22.91 11.91
N GLU A 85 5.99 22.24 10.78
CA GLU A 85 6.17 22.88 9.49
C GLU A 85 4.86 23.53 9.02
N LEU A 86 3.70 22.90 9.25
CA LEU A 86 2.40 23.45 8.85
C LEU A 86 2.04 24.65 9.73
N GLU A 87 2.29 24.54 11.04
CA GLU A 87 2.08 25.63 11.99
C GLU A 87 2.91 26.86 11.60
N LYS A 88 4.18 26.66 11.25
CA LYS A 88 5.07 27.74 10.80
C LYS A 88 4.57 28.41 9.52
N VAL A 89 4.20 27.62 8.51
CA VAL A 89 3.73 28.18 7.24
C VAL A 89 2.41 28.93 7.39
N VAL A 90 1.49 28.43 8.22
CA VAL A 90 0.24 29.13 8.54
C VAL A 90 0.54 30.45 9.28
N ALA A 91 1.47 30.43 10.24
CA ALA A 91 1.88 31.64 10.96
C ALA A 91 2.53 32.68 10.03
N ASP A 92 3.44 32.25 9.15
CA ASP A 92 4.12 33.12 8.18
C ASP A 92 3.12 33.72 7.17
N LEU A 93 2.10 32.95 6.76
CA LEU A 93 1.02 33.44 5.89
C LEU A 93 0.15 34.46 6.61
N VAL A 94 -0.28 34.19 7.84
CA VAL A 94 -1.10 35.12 8.64
C VAL A 94 -0.33 36.42 8.89
N ASN A 95 0.95 36.33 9.24
CA ASN A 95 1.81 37.49 9.44
C ASN A 95 1.98 38.30 8.16
N SER A 96 2.18 37.64 7.02
CA SER A 96 2.33 38.31 5.72
C SER A 96 1.04 38.98 5.26
N VAL A 97 -0.12 38.32 5.41
CA VAL A 97 -1.44 38.89 5.08
C VAL A 97 -1.78 40.09 5.98
N ASN A 98 -1.42 40.02 7.27
CA ASN A 98 -1.56 41.14 8.19
C ASN A 98 -0.61 42.28 7.84
N ALA A 99 0.65 41.99 7.46
CA ALA A 99 1.65 43.00 7.07
C ALA A 99 1.31 43.69 5.74
N VAL A 100 0.68 42.99 4.79
CA VAL A 100 0.11 43.61 3.57
C VAL A 100 -1.07 44.54 3.90
N GLY A 101 -1.53 44.54 5.15
CA GLY A 101 -2.62 45.40 5.60
C GLY A 101 -3.94 45.02 4.95
N VAL A 102 -4.16 43.76 4.55
CA VAL A 102 -5.44 43.36 3.93
C VAL A 102 -6.59 43.53 4.93
N ASN A 103 -6.34 43.18 6.20
CA ASN A 103 -7.36 43.28 7.24
C ASN A 103 -7.61 44.75 7.66
N ASP A 104 -6.53 45.54 7.82
CA ASP A 104 -6.61 46.96 8.15
C ASP A 104 -7.08 47.82 6.96
N GLY A 105 -6.71 47.46 5.73
CA GLY A 105 -7.12 48.13 4.49
C GLY A 105 -8.58 47.87 4.14
N ILE A 106 -9.13 46.69 4.45
CA ILE A 106 -10.57 46.43 4.36
C ILE A 106 -11.32 47.20 5.46
N ASN A 107 -10.81 47.22 6.70
CA ASN A 107 -11.44 47.98 7.79
C ASN A 107 -11.37 49.51 7.55
N GLN A 108 -10.23 50.03 7.11
CA GLN A 108 -10.04 51.43 6.75
C GLN A 108 -10.80 51.79 5.48
N GLY A 109 -10.89 50.90 4.49
CA GLY A 109 -11.74 51.07 3.31
C GLY A 109 -13.22 51.14 3.67
N PHE A 110 -13.67 50.29 4.60
CA PHE A 110 -15.05 50.33 5.12
C PHE A 110 -15.32 51.59 5.95
N GLN A 111 -14.35 52.06 6.74
CA GLN A 111 -14.42 53.33 7.48
C GLN A 111 -14.37 54.55 6.53
N ALA A 112 -13.56 54.52 5.48
CA ALA A 112 -13.41 55.60 4.49
C ALA A 112 -14.63 55.72 3.55
N VAL A 113 -15.30 54.61 3.22
CA VAL A 113 -16.60 54.62 2.54
C VAL A 113 -17.69 55.21 3.46
N LYS A 114 -17.55 55.03 4.78
CA LYS A 114 -18.47 55.59 5.80
C LYS A 114 -18.18 57.06 6.13
N SER A 115 -16.97 57.54 5.87
CA SER A 115 -16.53 58.92 6.12
C SER A 115 -16.04 59.54 4.82
N SER A 116 -16.96 60.17 4.07
CA SER A 116 -16.62 60.83 2.82
C SER A 116 -15.46 61.80 3.03
N ALA A 117 -14.47 61.73 2.13
CA ALA A 117 -13.27 62.56 2.04
C ALA A 117 -12.08 62.13 2.92
N LYS A 118 -11.29 61.18 2.42
CA LYS A 118 -9.83 61.25 2.56
C LYS A 118 -9.12 60.51 1.42
N THR A 119 -8.07 61.14 0.91
CA THR A 119 -7.23 60.70 -0.20
C THR A 119 -6.49 59.42 0.18
N ILE A 120 -6.46 58.43 -0.72
CA ILE A 120 -5.90 57.06 -0.56
C ILE A 120 -4.38 57.05 -0.25
N GLY A 121 -3.71 58.20 -0.19
CA GLY A 121 -2.26 58.33 0.00
C GLY A 121 -1.71 58.15 1.42
N GLU A 122 -2.57 57.97 2.44
CA GLU A 122 -2.13 57.80 3.84
C GLU A 122 -2.79 56.59 4.51
N ILE A 123 -2.67 55.41 3.90
CA ILE A 123 -2.98 54.16 4.60
C ILE A 123 -1.81 53.86 5.55
N LEU A 124 -1.93 54.31 6.81
CA LEU A 124 -1.04 53.91 7.89
C LEU A 124 -1.11 52.39 8.03
N GLY A 125 0.00 51.70 7.76
CA GLY A 125 0.15 50.24 7.88
C GLY A 125 0.60 49.52 6.61
N TYR A 126 0.73 50.19 5.46
CA TYR A 126 1.26 49.58 4.24
C TYR A 126 2.79 49.49 4.29
N ASP A 127 3.32 48.28 4.43
CA ASP A 127 4.74 47.99 4.26
C ASP A 127 5.03 47.68 2.78
N GLU A 128 5.88 48.50 2.14
CA GLU A 128 6.28 48.33 0.74
C GLU A 128 6.91 46.96 0.45
N GLY A 129 7.52 46.31 1.46
CA GLY A 129 8.08 44.95 1.35
C GLY A 129 7.08 43.82 1.56
N ALA A 130 5.85 44.11 2.00
CA ALA A 130 4.90 43.08 2.41
C ALA A 130 4.36 42.27 1.23
N LYS A 131 4.29 42.85 0.03
CA LYS A 131 3.89 42.13 -1.19
C LYS A 131 4.94 41.08 -1.58
N ASP A 132 6.21 41.46 -1.53
CA ASP A 132 7.31 40.53 -1.81
C ASP A 132 7.41 39.43 -0.74
N ALA A 133 7.11 39.77 0.53
CA ALA A 133 7.01 38.79 1.62
C ALA A 133 5.84 37.82 1.42
N LEU A 134 4.67 38.31 1.00
CA LEU A 134 3.52 37.45 0.69
C LEU A 134 3.80 36.52 -0.50
N ASP A 135 4.40 37.02 -1.58
CA ASP A 135 4.79 36.19 -2.74
C ASP A 135 5.85 35.14 -2.36
N ALA A 136 6.78 35.48 -1.46
CA ALA A 136 7.75 34.54 -0.94
C ALA A 136 7.10 33.44 -0.07
N VAL A 137 6.11 33.79 0.76
CA VAL A 137 5.37 32.82 1.58
C VAL A 137 4.47 31.93 0.73
N ILE A 138 3.82 32.47 -0.31
CA ILE A 138 3.06 31.66 -1.28
C ILE A 138 3.99 30.65 -1.97
N LYS A 139 5.16 31.07 -2.43
CA LYS A 139 6.16 30.14 -3.01
C LYS A 139 6.69 29.13 -2.01
N ALA A 140 6.80 29.48 -0.73
CA ALA A 140 7.19 28.54 0.32
C ALA A 140 6.08 27.52 0.62
N PHE A 141 4.82 27.93 0.53
CA PHE A 141 3.65 27.04 0.60
C PHE A 141 3.60 26.08 -0.59
N ASP A 142 3.86 26.55 -1.80
CA ASP A 142 3.88 25.70 -3.01
C ASP A 142 4.96 24.62 -2.97
N ASN A 143 6.07 24.88 -2.28
CA ASN A 143 7.18 23.92 -2.08
C ASN A 143 7.12 23.23 -0.70
N PHE A 144 6.00 23.30 -0.02
CA PHE A 144 5.83 22.81 1.34
C PHE A 144 5.87 21.27 1.39
N HIS A 145 6.85 20.75 2.11
CA HIS A 145 7.00 19.31 2.34
C HIS A 145 6.69 18.99 3.80
N ILE A 146 5.84 17.98 4.02
CA ILE A 146 5.48 17.50 5.35
C ILE A 146 6.35 16.29 5.64
N SER A 147 7.44 16.50 6.38
CA SER A 147 8.42 15.47 6.75
C SER A 147 7.78 14.24 7.41
N VAL A 148 6.69 14.45 8.16
CA VAL A 148 5.97 13.38 8.85
C VAL A 148 5.29 12.39 7.88
N LEU A 149 5.01 12.78 6.64
CA LEU A 149 4.48 11.88 5.61
C LEU A 149 5.54 10.89 5.11
N ASP A 150 6.82 11.24 5.18
CA ASP A 150 7.91 10.32 4.83
C ASP A 150 7.94 9.15 5.83
N LYS A 151 7.72 9.43 7.12
CA LYS A 151 7.61 8.40 8.18
C LYS A 151 6.43 7.46 7.99
N VAL A 152 5.34 7.92 7.38
CA VAL A 152 4.21 7.06 7.00
C VAL A 152 4.56 6.18 5.81
N THR A 153 5.34 6.72 4.86
CA THR A 153 5.79 6.02 3.66
C THR A 153 6.75 4.88 3.99
N GLU A 154 7.55 5.01 5.05
CA GLU A 154 8.40 3.93 5.58
C GLU A 154 7.61 2.70 6.04
N LEU A 155 6.31 2.84 6.37
CA LEU A 155 5.47 1.75 6.88
C LEU A 155 4.76 0.94 5.78
N VAL A 156 5.02 1.22 4.49
CA VAL A 156 4.32 0.57 3.36
C VAL A 156 4.43 -0.96 3.37
N ASN A 157 5.55 -1.49 3.83
CA ASN A 157 5.80 -2.93 3.89
C ASN A 157 5.57 -3.53 5.28
N GLU A 158 5.15 -2.72 6.26
CA GLU A 158 4.97 -3.17 7.62
C GLU A 158 3.60 -3.85 7.82
N PRO A 159 3.51 -4.88 8.68
CA PRO A 159 2.23 -5.49 9.01
C PRO A 159 1.27 -4.50 9.65
N LEU A 160 -0.04 -4.73 9.47
CA LEU A 160 -1.08 -3.85 10.02
C LEU A 160 -0.97 -3.64 11.54
N SER A 161 -0.50 -4.65 12.28
CA SER A 161 -0.27 -4.55 13.73
C SER A 161 0.72 -3.44 14.07
N VAL A 162 1.83 -3.36 13.33
CA VAL A 162 2.88 -2.34 13.50
C VAL A 162 2.34 -0.96 13.15
N ILE A 163 1.62 -0.84 12.03
CA ILE A 163 1.00 0.42 11.59
C ILE A 163 0.03 0.94 12.69
N LYS A 164 -0.81 0.05 13.23
CA LYS A 164 -1.75 0.39 14.30
C LYS A 164 -1.05 0.84 15.58
N GLU A 165 0.04 0.19 15.97
CA GLU A 165 0.82 0.58 17.14
C GLU A 165 1.38 2.00 16.97
N LYS A 166 2.03 2.28 15.83
CA LYS A 166 2.56 3.60 15.50
C LYS A 166 1.47 4.67 15.47
N SER A 167 0.27 4.33 15.00
CA SER A 167 -0.86 5.28 14.94
C SER A 167 -1.37 5.76 16.30
N ARG A 168 -1.11 4.98 17.37
CA ARG A 168 -1.55 5.27 18.74
C ARG A 168 -0.54 6.10 19.54
N LEU A 169 0.71 6.15 19.09
CA LEU A 169 1.75 6.90 19.78
C LEU A 169 1.57 8.41 19.55
N PRO A 170 1.79 9.25 20.59
CA PRO A 170 1.85 10.69 20.39
C PRO A 170 3.04 11.04 19.49
N ILE A 171 2.82 11.94 18.54
CA ILE A 171 3.81 12.38 17.54
C ILE A 171 4.94 13.21 18.21
N VAL A 172 4.77 13.57 19.48
CA VAL A 172 5.69 14.43 20.23
C VAL A 172 6.80 13.61 20.89
N LYS A 173 7.94 13.54 20.21
CA LYS A 173 9.26 14.04 20.66
C LYS A 173 10.32 13.53 19.68
N GLU A 174 10.90 14.44 18.90
CA GLU A 174 12.27 14.28 18.44
C GLU A 174 13.21 14.87 19.49
N ASP A 175 14.37 14.23 19.63
CA ASP A 175 15.50 14.62 20.48
C ASP A 175 16.11 15.97 20.09
#